data_AF-A0A2V8FZG6-F1
#
_entry.id   AF-A0A2V8FZG6-F1
#
_cell.length_a   1.000
_cell.length_b   1.000
_cell.length_c   1.000
_cell.angle_alpha   90.00
_cell.angle_beta   90.00
_cell.angle_gamma   90.00
#
_symmetry.space_group_name_H-M   'P 1'
#
loop_
_entity.id
_entity.type
_entity.pdbx_description
1 polymer ?
#
loop_
_entity_poly.entity_id
_entity_poly.type
_entity_poly.pdbx_seq_one_letter_code
_entity_poly.pdbx_strand_id
1 'polypeptide(L)'
;MTRSVLTVDLKDDPAVIAAYKEHHRRVWPEVLRSLRAVGIRHMDIYILERRLVMIAETSDGLDIRRCFAAHVSSHPRVAEWETLMKSMQEPPPGSESGEWWAAMEPLFQLDGAQDASTAANTRDRRRTR
;
A
#
# COMPACT_ATOMS: atom_id res chain seq x y z
N MET A 1 10.61 5.81 11.55
CA MET A 1 9.30 5.68 10.87
C MET A 1 9.27 4.35 10.15
N THR A 2 8.12 3.69 10.03
CA THR A 2 8.00 2.44 9.26
C THR A 2 7.47 2.77 7.86
N ARG A 3 8.20 2.38 6.81
CA ARG A 3 7.80 2.58 5.41
C ARG A 3 7.10 1.32 4.88
N SER A 4 5.98 1.51 4.19
CA SER A 4 5.25 0.45 3.50
C SER A 4 5.03 0.83 2.05
N VAL A 5 5.28 -0.12 1.15
CA VAL A 5 5.02 0.03 -0.29
C VAL A 5 3.94 -0.97 -0.67
N LEU A 6 2.83 -0.48 -1.21
CA LEU A 6 1.65 -1.27 -1.55
C LEU A 6 1.27 -1.03 -3.00
N THR A 7 0.68 -2.02 -3.67
CA THR A 7 0.17 -1.89 -5.04
C THR A 7 -1.27 -2.38 -5.16
N VAL A 8 -2.02 -1.74 -6.04
CA VAL A 8 -3.36 -2.18 -6.47
C VAL A 8 -3.56 -1.76 -7.93
N ASP A 9 -4.44 -2.44 -8.65
CA ASP A 9 -4.82 -1.98 -9.99
C ASP A 9 -6.19 -1.27 -9.92
N LEU A 10 -6.42 -0.29 -10.77
CA LEU A 10 -7.75 0.26 -11.05
C LEU A 10 -8.45 -0.60 -12.08
N LYS A 11 -9.77 -0.72 -12.12
CA LYS A 11 -10.49 -1.44 -13.19
C LYS A 11 -10.14 -0.93 -14.59
N ASP A 12 -10.15 -1.80 -15.60
CA ASP A 12 -9.66 -1.49 -16.96
C ASP A 12 -10.62 -0.67 -17.79
N ASP A 13 -10.80 0.57 -17.36
CA ASP A 13 -11.69 1.54 -17.96
C ASP A 13 -11.06 2.94 -17.84
N PRO A 14 -10.80 3.64 -18.98
CA PRO A 14 -10.28 5.00 -18.97
C PRO A 14 -11.12 5.99 -18.14
N ALA A 15 -12.45 5.81 -18.09
CA ALA A 15 -13.34 6.64 -17.30
C ALA A 15 -13.14 6.43 -15.79
N VAL A 16 -12.91 5.18 -15.36
CA VAL A 16 -12.56 4.85 -13.97
C VAL A 16 -11.22 5.47 -13.58
N ILE A 17 -10.21 5.38 -14.46
CA ILE A 17 -8.89 5.98 -14.21
C ILE A 17 -8.99 7.50 -14.07
N ALA A 18 -9.78 8.15 -14.95
CA ALA A 18 -10.01 9.59 -14.89
C ALA A 18 -10.74 10.01 -13.60
N ALA A 19 -11.79 9.28 -13.21
CA ALA A 19 -12.55 9.52 -11.99
C ALA A 19 -11.66 9.35 -10.73
N TYR A 20 -10.87 8.29 -10.67
CA TYR A 20 -9.96 8.04 -9.55
C TYR A 20 -8.95 9.18 -9.35
N LYS A 21 -8.35 9.65 -10.45
CA LYS A 21 -7.43 10.80 -10.44
C LYS A 21 -8.13 12.07 -9.94
N GLU A 22 -9.36 12.30 -10.37
CA GLU A 22 -10.12 13.48 -9.97
C GLU A 22 -10.47 13.47 -8.48
N HIS A 23 -10.91 12.33 -7.96
CA HIS A 23 -11.11 12.15 -6.52
C HIS A 23 -9.83 12.44 -5.72
N HIS A 24 -8.68 11.91 -6.15
CA HIS A 24 -7.41 12.11 -5.44
C HIS A 24 -6.82 13.53 -5.56
N ARG A 25 -7.26 14.34 -6.52
CA ARG A 25 -6.98 15.80 -6.52
C ARG A 25 -7.76 16.56 -5.46
N ARG A 26 -8.87 15.98 -4.98
CA ARG A 26 -9.84 16.62 -4.07
C ARG A 26 -10.26 15.67 -2.95
N VAL A 27 -9.27 15.09 -2.28
CA VAL A 27 -9.49 14.18 -1.16
C VAL A 27 -10.31 14.88 -0.07
N TRP A 28 -11.29 14.18 0.49
CA TRP A 28 -12.15 14.74 1.51
C TRP A 28 -11.38 15.09 2.79
N PRO A 29 -11.67 16.23 3.45
CA PRO A 29 -10.96 16.65 4.66
C PRO A 29 -11.03 15.61 5.80
N GLU A 30 -12.13 14.87 5.92
CA GLU A 30 -12.29 13.82 6.94
C GLU A 30 -11.31 12.67 6.73
N VAL A 31 -11.05 12.31 5.46
CA VAL A 31 -10.10 11.26 5.10
C VAL A 31 -8.70 11.70 5.47
N LEU A 32 -8.28 12.89 5.05
CA LEU A 32 -6.96 13.44 5.39
C LEU A 32 -6.74 13.55 6.91
N ARG A 33 -7.77 13.98 7.65
CA ARG A 33 -7.71 14.06 9.11
C ARG A 33 -7.57 12.69 9.75
N SER A 34 -8.35 11.72 9.27
CA SER A 34 -8.33 10.36 9.80
C SER A 34 -6.98 9.67 9.54
N LEU A 35 -6.43 9.75 8.32
CA LEU A 35 -5.10 9.20 7.99
C LEU A 35 -4.03 9.72 8.97
N ARG A 36 -4.01 11.03 9.24
CA ARG A 36 -3.09 11.64 10.20
C ARG A 36 -3.34 11.16 11.64
N ALA A 37 -4.60 11.03 12.03
CA ALA A 37 -5.00 10.60 13.37
C ALA A 37 -4.60 9.14 13.67
N VAL A 38 -4.67 8.24 12.68
CA VAL A 38 -4.29 6.83 12.82
C VAL A 38 -2.77 6.61 12.71
N GLY A 39 -1.98 7.66 12.60
CA GLY A 39 -0.52 7.61 12.68
C GLY A 39 0.21 7.55 11.35
N ILE A 40 -0.47 7.76 10.21
CA ILE A 40 0.16 7.93 8.89
C ILE A 40 0.75 9.35 8.81
N ARG A 41 2.05 9.43 8.57
CA ARG A 41 2.83 10.68 8.53
C ARG A 41 3.10 11.14 7.11
N HIS A 42 3.32 10.19 6.21
CA HIS A 42 3.53 10.43 4.80
C HIS A 42 2.73 9.42 3.98
N MET A 43 2.16 9.85 2.86
CA MET A 43 1.49 8.97 1.90
C MET A 43 1.52 9.62 0.52
N ASP A 44 2.16 8.92 -0.42
CA ASP A 44 2.08 9.22 -1.85
C ASP A 44 1.42 8.06 -2.57
N ILE A 45 0.69 8.36 -3.65
CA ILE A 45 0.18 7.36 -4.58
C ILE A 45 0.64 7.76 -5.99
N TYR A 46 1.40 6.88 -6.60
CA TYR A 46 1.87 6.99 -7.98
C TYR A 46 1.00 6.09 -8.87
N ILE A 47 0.82 6.46 -10.13
CA ILE A 47 0.06 5.68 -11.10
C ILE A 47 0.84 5.51 -12.39
N LEU A 48 0.85 4.29 -12.94
CA LEU A 48 1.25 3.99 -14.31
C LEU A 48 0.09 3.24 -14.99
N GLU A 49 -0.51 3.85 -16.00
CA GLU A 49 -1.75 3.37 -16.63
C GLU A 49 -2.85 3.11 -15.59
N ARG A 50 -3.10 1.85 -15.26
CA ARG A 50 -4.05 1.37 -14.25
C ARG A 50 -3.41 1.00 -12.91
N ARG A 51 -2.09 0.82 -12.86
CA ARG A 51 -1.37 0.33 -11.68
C ARG A 51 -1.04 1.47 -10.73
N LEU A 52 -1.47 1.32 -9.49
CA LEU A 52 -1.17 2.26 -8.41
C LEU A 52 -0.09 1.69 -7.51
N VAL A 53 0.86 2.54 -7.12
CA VAL A 53 1.83 2.27 -6.06
C VAL A 53 1.65 3.29 -4.98
N MET A 54 1.28 2.84 -3.78
CA MET A 54 1.22 3.66 -2.58
C MET A 54 2.51 3.49 -1.78
N ILE A 55 3.11 4.62 -1.39
CA ILE A 55 4.23 4.67 -0.46
C ILE A 55 3.74 5.42 0.78
N ALA A 56 3.64 4.71 1.91
CA ALA A 56 3.20 5.29 3.17
C ALA A 56 4.27 5.16 4.24
N GLU A 57 4.35 6.15 5.12
CA GLU A 57 5.20 6.12 6.31
C GLU A 57 4.35 6.30 7.56
N THR A 58 4.48 5.37 8.50
CA THR A 58 3.79 5.40 9.79
C THR A 58 4.78 5.74 10.92
N SER A 59 4.23 6.11 12.07
CA SER A 59 5.03 6.26 13.30
C SER A 59 5.63 4.90 13.71
N ASP A 60 6.75 4.90 14.43
CA ASP A 60 7.48 3.66 14.75
C ASP A 60 6.61 2.61 15.44
N GLY A 61 6.74 1.36 15.00
CA GLY A 61 5.98 0.22 15.53
C GLY A 61 4.51 0.14 15.08
N LEU A 62 4.02 1.07 14.26
CA LEU A 62 2.67 1.00 13.70
C LEU A 62 2.64 0.18 12.41
N ASP A 63 1.80 -0.84 12.40
CA ASP A 63 1.47 -1.63 11.21
C ASP A 63 0.46 -0.88 10.32
N ILE A 64 0.78 -0.75 9.03
CA ILE A 64 -0.03 0.00 8.06
C ILE A 64 -1.44 -0.59 7.90
N ARG A 65 -1.60 -1.92 7.96
CA ARG A 65 -2.91 -2.57 7.80
C ARG A 65 -3.79 -2.26 9.00
N ARG A 66 -3.24 -2.25 10.21
CA ARG A 66 -3.95 -1.82 11.43
C ARG A 66 -4.32 -0.34 11.35
N CYS A 67 -3.45 0.53 10.85
CA CYS A 67 -3.77 1.93 10.62
C CYS A 67 -4.96 2.08 9.66
N PHE A 68 -5.00 1.34 8.55
CA PHE A 68 -6.13 1.39 7.61
C PHE A 68 -7.43 0.82 8.18
N ALA A 69 -7.37 -0.26 8.96
CA ALA A 69 -8.56 -0.78 9.63
C ALA A 69 -9.16 0.27 10.60
N ALA A 70 -8.31 0.94 11.38
CA ALA A 70 -8.72 2.04 12.26
C ALA A 70 -9.23 3.26 11.46
N HIS A 71 -8.61 3.56 10.31
CA HIS A 71 -9.02 4.63 9.41
C HIS A 71 -10.46 4.44 8.94
N VAL A 72 -10.76 3.28 8.33
CA VAL A 72 -12.11 2.93 7.84
C VAL A 72 -13.15 3.03 8.95
N SER A 73 -12.80 2.60 10.16
CA SER A 73 -13.71 2.55 11.31
C SER A 73 -13.87 3.89 12.03
N SER A 74 -13.09 4.91 11.66
CA SER A 74 -13.01 6.18 12.40
C SER A 74 -14.19 7.12 12.17
N HIS A 75 -14.82 7.07 10.99
CA HIS A 75 -15.87 8.01 10.61
C HIS A 75 -16.71 7.51 9.42
N PRO A 76 -18.05 7.73 9.38
CA PRO A 76 -18.89 7.29 8.27
C PRO A 76 -18.45 7.81 6.89
N ARG A 77 -18.10 9.10 6.78
CA ARG A 77 -17.54 9.67 5.53
C ARG A 77 -16.22 9.01 5.09
N VAL A 78 -15.44 8.48 6.03
CA VAL A 78 -14.21 7.76 5.69
C VAL A 78 -14.56 6.38 5.13
N ALA A 79 -15.48 5.65 5.76
CA ALA A 79 -15.97 4.38 5.22
C ALA A 79 -16.61 4.53 3.83
N GLU A 80 -17.34 5.63 3.59
CA GLU A 80 -17.90 5.98 2.28
C GLU A 80 -16.81 6.22 1.24
N TRP A 81 -15.79 7.02 1.58
CA TRP A 81 -14.63 7.24 0.71
C TRP A 81 -13.94 5.92 0.34
N GLU A 82 -13.67 5.07 1.32
CA GLU A 82 -13.02 3.77 1.11
C GLU A 82 -13.86 2.85 0.22
N THR A 83 -15.19 2.85 0.40
CA THR A 83 -16.12 2.09 -0.47
C THR A 83 -16.08 2.60 -1.90
N LEU A 84 -16.07 3.92 -2.09
CA LEU A 84 -15.96 4.55 -3.41
C LEU A 84 -14.63 4.22 -4.08
N MET A 85 -13.50 4.38 -3.39
CA MET A 85 -12.17 4.05 -3.94
C MET A 85 -12.06 2.56 -4.29
N LYS A 86 -12.53 1.69 -3.39
CA LYS A 86 -12.54 0.24 -3.61
C LYS A 86 -13.40 -0.15 -4.82
N SER A 87 -14.49 0.57 -5.09
CA SER A 87 -15.35 0.31 -6.25
C SER A 87 -14.65 0.50 -7.60
N MET A 88 -13.57 1.29 -7.64
CA MET A 88 -12.76 1.58 -8.82
C MET A 88 -11.52 0.70 -8.92
N GLN A 89 -11.18 -0.04 -7.87
CA GLN A 89 -9.98 -0.85 -7.75
C GLN A 89 -10.25 -2.34 -7.99
N GLU A 90 -9.18 -3.08 -8.19
CA GLU A 90 -9.13 -4.54 -8.19
C GLU A 90 -7.77 -5.03 -7.70
N PRO A 91 -7.70 -6.22 -7.06
CA PRO A 91 -6.43 -6.79 -6.64
C PRO A 91 -5.47 -6.95 -7.83
N PRO A 92 -4.19 -6.58 -7.68
CA PRO A 92 -3.21 -6.69 -8.75
C PRO A 92 -2.85 -8.16 -8.99
N PRO A 93 -2.36 -8.53 -10.20
CA PRO A 93 -1.83 -9.86 -10.45
C PRO A 93 -0.75 -10.25 -9.43
N GLY A 94 -0.86 -11.43 -8.85
CA GLY A 94 0.09 -11.96 -7.86
C GLY A 94 -0.20 -11.57 -6.40
N SER A 95 -1.29 -10.85 -6.12
CA SER A 95 -1.74 -10.62 -4.74
C SER A 95 -2.15 -11.91 -4.04
N GLU A 96 -1.93 -12.00 -2.72
CA GLU A 96 -2.41 -13.14 -1.94
C GLU A 96 -3.94 -13.16 -1.84
N SER A 97 -4.50 -14.34 -1.52
CA SER A 97 -5.96 -14.47 -1.33
C SER A 97 -6.44 -13.56 -0.20
N GLY A 98 -7.41 -12.70 -0.50
CA GLY A 98 -7.96 -11.73 0.45
C GLY A 98 -7.16 -10.42 0.57
N GLU A 99 -6.05 -10.29 -0.15
CA GLU A 99 -5.26 -9.07 -0.19
C GLU A 99 -5.79 -8.10 -1.25
N TRP A 100 -6.17 -6.89 -0.85
CA TRP A 100 -6.67 -5.87 -1.78
C TRP A 100 -5.54 -4.95 -2.27
N TRP A 101 -4.88 -4.28 -1.32
CA TRP A 101 -3.60 -3.62 -1.54
C TRP A 101 -2.49 -4.61 -1.23
N ALA A 102 -1.75 -5.00 -2.27
CA ALA A 102 -0.69 -5.99 -2.19
C ALA A 102 0.62 -5.38 -1.66
N ALA A 103 1.22 -6.00 -0.64
CA ALA A 103 2.52 -5.55 -0.15
C ALA A 103 3.63 -5.83 -1.18
N MET A 104 4.50 -4.84 -1.40
CA MET A 104 5.66 -5.00 -2.28
C MET A 104 6.93 -5.25 -1.45
N GLU A 105 7.74 -6.22 -1.90
CA GLU A 105 9.04 -6.50 -1.31
C GLU A 105 10.06 -5.41 -1.66
N PRO A 106 10.76 -4.81 -0.69
CA PRO A 106 11.85 -3.88 -0.96
C PRO A 106 13.06 -4.66 -1.51
N LEU A 107 13.38 -4.45 -2.80
CA LEU A 107 14.50 -5.15 -3.43
C LEU A 107 15.85 -4.45 -3.25
N PHE A 108 15.85 -3.11 -3.17
CA PHE A 108 17.06 -2.31 -3.06
C PHE A 108 16.78 -0.96 -2.38
N GLN A 109 17.71 -0.50 -1.55
CA GLN A 109 17.72 0.83 -0.95
C GLN A 109 19.15 1.40 -1.06
N LEU A 110 19.29 2.58 -1.65
CA LEU A 110 20.62 3.19 -1.88
C LEU A 110 21.31 3.57 -0.56
N ASP A 111 20.56 4.18 0.36
CA ASP A 111 21.09 4.68 1.63
C ASP A 111 20.97 3.65 2.77
N GLY A 112 20.42 2.46 2.49
CA GLY A 112 20.36 1.37 3.44
C GLY A 112 21.73 0.71 3.55
N ALA A 113 22.18 0.38 4.78
CA ALA A 113 23.28 -0.55 4.94
C ALA A 113 22.91 -1.83 4.18
N GLN A 114 23.72 -2.20 3.18
CA GLN A 114 23.65 -3.54 2.62
C GLN A 114 24.10 -4.49 3.73
N ASP A 115 23.16 -4.94 4.55
CA ASP A 115 23.41 -6.08 5.42
C ASP A 115 23.63 -7.27 4.49
N ALA A 116 24.90 -7.50 4.17
CA ALA A 116 25.40 -8.68 3.50
C ALA A 116 25.23 -9.89 4.43
N SER A 117 23.99 -10.30 4.66
CA SER A 117 23.65 -11.53 5.38
C SER A 117 22.31 -12.07 4.90
N THR A 118 22.17 -12.30 3.59
CA THR A 118 21.17 -13.26 3.09
C THR A 118 21.70 -13.98 1.85
N ALA A 119 22.84 -14.66 2.03
CA ALA A 119 23.32 -15.69 1.11
C ALA A 119 23.93 -16.86 1.90
N ALA A 120 23.20 -17.33 2.92
CA ALA A 120 23.54 -18.54 3.66
C ALA A 120 22.31 -19.44 3.79
N ASN A 121 21.59 -19.70 2.70
CA ASN A 121 20.77 -20.90 2.64
C ASN A 121 20.50 -21.33 1.19
N THR A 122 21.53 -21.80 0.50
CA THR A 122 21.32 -22.69 -0.65
C THR A 122 22.41 -23.76 -0.66
N ARG A 123 22.04 -24.91 -0.11
CA ARG A 123 22.55 -26.25 -0.44
C ARG A 123 23.94 -26.63 0.10
N ASP A 124 24.02 -26.81 1.41
CA ASP A 124 24.68 -28.01 1.93
C ASP A 124 23.70 -29.21 1.82
N ARG A 125 23.57 -29.71 0.60
CA ARG A 125 22.96 -31.02 0.29
C ARG A 125 23.81 -31.72 -0.77
N ARG A 126 25.13 -31.78 -0.53
CA ARG A 126 26.04 -32.70 -1.23
C ARG A 126 27.24 -33.03 -0.34
N ARG A 127 27.02 -33.73 0.77
CA ARG A 127 28.07 -34.56 1.40
C ARG A 127 27.50 -35.50 2.46
N THR A 128 27.16 -36.70 2.03
CA THR A 128 27.27 -38.01 2.70
C THR A 128 26.62 -38.99 1.72
N ARG A 129 27.44 -39.67 0.89
CA ARG A 129 27.89 -41.05 1.09
C ARG A 129 26.75 -42.03 1.32
#